data_AF-U6RPZ2-F1
#
_entry.id   AF-U6RPZ2-F1
#
_cell.length_a   1.000
_cell.length_b   1.000
_cell.length_c   1.000
_cell.angle_alpha   90.00
_cell.angle_beta   90.00
_cell.angle_gamma   90.00
#
_symmetry.space_group_name_H-M   'P 1'
#
loop_
_entity.id
_entity.type
_entity.pdbx_description
1 polymer ?
#
loop_
_entity_poly.entity_id
_entity_poly.type
_entity_poly.pdbx_seq_one_letter_code
_entity_poly.pdbx_strand_id
1 'polypeptide(L)'
;MIVVLENPQADADFISEMIKTRLDPAPEVQLSSIEHEGHILIEVKIKAGMLTSYYYYQEGTRTAYTRVGNESVECIHNNFFRWY
;
A
#
# COMPACT_ATOMS: atom_id res chain seq x y z
N MET A 1 13.42 -14.15 -3.19
CA MET A 1 12.58 -15.31 -2.80
C MET A 1 11.18 -15.01 -3.28
N ILE A 2 10.72 -15.70 -4.33
CA ILE A 2 9.33 -15.60 -4.78
C ILE A 2 8.53 -16.59 -3.93
N VAL A 3 7.47 -16.12 -3.28
CA VAL A 3 6.55 -16.97 -2.52
C VAL A 3 5.37 -17.27 -3.43
N VAL A 4 5.04 -18.55 -3.61
CA VAL A 4 3.88 -18.96 -4.41
C VAL A 4 2.61 -18.68 -3.61
N LEU A 5 1.65 -18.03 -4.26
CA LEU A 5 0.31 -17.82 -3.71
C LEU A 5 -0.52 -19.08 -3.99
N GLU A 6 -1.02 -19.72 -2.95
CA GLU A 6 -1.87 -20.92 -3.08
C GLU A 6 -3.18 -20.59 -3.79
N ASN A 7 -3.72 -19.39 -3.56
CA ASN A 7 -4.93 -18.91 -4.20
C ASN A 7 -4.81 -17.41 -4.54
N PRO A 8 -4.25 -17.07 -5.71
CA PRO A 8 -3.99 -15.68 -6.10
C PRO A 8 -5.24 -14.77 -6.05
N GLN A 9 -6.43 -15.32 -6.28
CA GLN A 9 -7.66 -14.54 -6.25
C GLN A 9 -8.08 -14.20 -4.82
N ALA A 10 -8.11 -15.19 -3.93
CA ALA A 10 -8.44 -14.97 -2.52
C ALA A 10 -7.40 -14.07 -1.84
N ASP A 11 -6.12 -14.25 -2.18
CA ASP A 11 -5.02 -13.43 -1.67
C ASP A 11 -5.13 -11.98 -2.16
N ALA A 12 -5.50 -11.76 -3.43
CA ALA A 12 -5.75 -10.43 -3.96
C ALA A 12 -6.90 -9.73 -3.22
N ASP A 13 -8.02 -10.42 -3.01
CA ASP A 13 -9.18 -9.88 -2.30
C ASP A 13 -8.81 -9.53 -0.84
N PHE A 14 -8.09 -10.41 -0.16
CA PHE A 14 -7.58 -10.18 1.19
C PHE A 14 -6.64 -8.98 1.28
N ILE A 15 -5.68 -8.85 0.35
CA ILE A 15 -4.77 -7.71 0.30
C ILE A 15 -5.55 -6.41 0.06
N SER A 16 -6.53 -6.41 -0.86
CA SER A 16 -7.39 -5.26 -1.15
C SER A 16 -8.14 -4.77 0.10
N GLU A 17 -8.74 -5.71 0.83
CA GLU A 17 -9.49 -5.42 2.04
C GLU A 17 -8.57 -4.91 3.15
N MET A 18 -7.38 -5.52 3.31
CA MET A 18 -6.41 -5.09 4.32
C MET A 18 -5.91 -3.66 4.09
N ILE A 19 -5.66 -3.30 2.82
CA ILE A 19 -5.22 -1.94 2.46
C ILE A 19 -6.34 -0.92 2.76
N LYS A 20 -7.58 -1.23 2.37
CA LYS A 20 -8.74 -0.34 2.55
C LYS A 20 -9.14 -0.17 4.02
N THR A 21 -8.96 -1.19 4.85
CA THR A 21 -9.33 -1.14 6.27
C THR A 21 -8.28 -0.43 7.14
N ARG A 22 -7.01 -0.44 6.72
CA ARG A 22 -5.92 0.18 7.49
C ARG A 22 -5.57 1.60 7.03
N LEU A 23 -5.98 2.02 5.84
CA LEU A 23 -5.67 3.35 5.31
C LEU A 23 -6.89 4.26 5.28
N ASP A 24 -6.70 5.50 5.72
CA ASP A 24 -7.71 6.56 5.73
C ASP A 24 -7.15 7.86 5.11
N PRO A 25 -7.83 8.45 4.11
CA PRO A 25 -9.03 7.93 3.44
C PRO A 25 -8.74 6.61 2.70
N ALA A 26 -9.77 5.79 2.47
CA ALA A 26 -9.59 4.53 1.75
C ALA A 26 -9.02 4.80 0.33
N PRO A 27 -7.86 4.23 -0.03
CA PRO A 27 -7.24 4.47 -1.33
C PRO A 27 -7.98 3.75 -2.46
N GLU A 28 -7.82 4.28 -3.68
CA GLU A 28 -8.17 3.52 -4.88
C GLU A 28 -7.02 2.56 -5.20
N VAL A 29 -7.29 1.26 -5.07
CA VAL A 29 -6.32 0.18 -5.29
C VAL A 29 -6.70 -0.58 -6.55
N GLN A 30 -5.71 -0.81 -7.41
CA GLN A 30 -5.81 -1.70 -8.57
C GLN A 30 -4.92 -2.91 -8.35
N LEU A 31 -5.50 -4.09 -8.49
CA LEU A 31 -4.82 -5.38 -8.36
C LEU A 31 -4.91 -6.13 -9.69
N SER A 32 -3.78 -6.61 -10.17
CA SER A 32 -3.71 -7.43 -11.38
C SER A 32 -2.74 -8.59 -11.18
N SER A 33 -3.11 -9.77 -11.66
CA SER A 33 -2.23 -10.93 -11.72
C SER A 33 -1.34 -10.85 -12.96
N ILE A 34 -0.05 -11.12 -12.78
CA ILE A 34 0.95 -11.15 -13.85
C ILE A 34 1.67 -12.48 -13.76
N GLU A 35 1.73 -13.21 -14.88
CA GLU A 35 2.58 -14.39 -14.98
C GLU A 35 4.02 -13.96 -15.29
N HIS A 36 4.96 -14.41 -14.48
CA HIS A 36 6.39 -14.15 -14.66
C HIS A 36 7.19 -15.38 -14.33
N GLU A 37 7.97 -15.88 -15.29
CA GLU A 37 8.83 -17.06 -15.12
C GLU A 37 8.07 -18.30 -14.59
N GLY A 38 6.82 -18.51 -15.02
CA GLY A 38 5.96 -19.60 -14.58
C GLY A 38 5.35 -19.44 -13.18
N HIS A 39 5.51 -18.26 -12.56
CA HIS A 39 4.92 -17.91 -11.27
C HIS A 39 3.86 -16.82 -11.45
N ILE A 40 2.82 -16.85 -10.60
CA ILE A 40 1.81 -15.79 -10.54
C ILE A 40 2.27 -14.75 -9.51
N LEU A 41 2.45 -13.52 -9.98
CA LEU A 41 2.69 -12.34 -9.16
C LEU A 41 1.40 -11.52 -9.05
N ILE A 42 1.15 -10.94 -7.88
CA ILE A 42 0.12 -9.90 -7.71
C ILE A 42 0.80 -8.55 -7.80
N GLU A 43 0.47 -7.78 -8.83
CA GLU A 43 0.84 -6.37 -8.92
C GLU A 43 -0.22 -5.53 -8.19
N VAL A 44 0.23 -4.75 -7.20
CA VAL A 44 -0.61 -3.81 -6.44
C VAL A 44 -0.25 -2.38 -6.85
N LYS A 45 -1.20 -1.67 -7.45
CA LYS A 45 -1.08 -0.25 -7.79
C LYS A 45 -2.02 0.58 -6.93
N ILE A 46 -1.45 1.49 -6.15
CA ILE A 46 -2.21 2.48 -5.37
C ILE A 46 -2.18 3.80 -6.15
N LYS A 47 -3.34 4.34 -6.50
CA LYS A 47 -3.39 5.66 -7.14
C LYS A 47 -2.99 6.74 -6.14
N ALA A 48 -2.27 7.76 -6.63
CA ALA A 48 -1.94 8.92 -5.82
C ALA A 48 -3.23 9.66 -5.43
N GLY A 49 -3.40 9.91 -4.12
CA GLY A 49 -4.49 10.73 -3.62
C GLY A 49 -4.34 12.18 -4.10
N MET A 50 -5.45 12.82 -4.48
CA MET A 50 -5.41 14.19 -5.03
C MET A 50 -5.33 15.29 -3.96
N LEU A 51 -5.72 15.03 -2.70
CA LEU A 51 -5.96 16.10 -1.71
C LEU A 51 -5.50 15.79 -0.28
N THR A 52 -5.57 14.54 0.18
CA THR A 52 -5.27 14.17 1.58
C THR A 52 -4.26 13.04 1.64
N SER A 53 -3.22 13.17 2.46
CA SER A 53 -2.26 12.08 2.71
C SER A 53 -2.97 10.86 3.30
N TYR A 54 -2.57 9.67 2.87
CA TYR A 54 -3.03 8.42 3.47
C TYR A 54 -2.40 8.23 4.84
N TYR A 55 -3.23 7.95 5.83
CA TYR A 55 -2.79 7.59 7.17
C TYR A 55 -2.98 6.12 7.41
N TYR A 56 -1.96 5.48 7.97
CA TYR A 56 -1.97 4.08 8.33
C TYR A 56 -2.36 3.92 9.81
N TYR A 57 -3.38 3.10 10.04
CA TYR A 57 -3.85 2.72 11.35
C TYR A 57 -3.36 1.32 11.72
N GLN A 58 -2.62 1.23 12.82
CA GLN A 58 -2.23 -0.03 13.44
C GLN A 58 -2.28 0.13 14.96
N GLU A 59 -2.99 -0.78 15.64
CA GLU A 59 -3.03 -0.88 17.11
C GLU A 59 -3.37 0.45 17.82
N GLY A 60 -4.27 1.24 17.22
CA GLY A 60 -4.73 2.52 17.78
C GLY A 60 -3.83 3.72 17.48
N THR A 61 -2.70 3.53 16.78
CA THR A 61 -1.80 4.62 16.36
C THR A 61 -2.06 5.00 14.90
N ARG A 62 -2.08 6.31 14.61
CA ARG A 62 -2.24 6.87 13.26
C ARG A 62 -0.89 7.45 12.80
N THR A 63 -0.26 6.81 11.83
CA THR A 63 1.05 7.22 11.30
C THR A 63 0.94 7.54 9.81
N ALA A 64 1.52 8.66 9.39
CA ALA A 64 1.68 8.98 7.98
C ALA A 64 3.08 8.56 7.51
N TYR A 65 3.18 8.06 6.28
CA TYR A 65 4.44 7.69 5.66
C TYR A 65 4.61 8.45 4.34
N THR A 66 5.84 8.80 3.98
CA THR A 66 6.19 9.33 2.67
C THR A 66 7.25 8.46 2.00
N ARG A 67 7.21 8.40 0.67
CA ARG A 67 8.18 7.64 -0.13
C ARG A 67 9.43 8.48 -0.31
N VAL A 68 10.57 7.97 0.13
CA VAL A 68 11.90 8.58 -0.09
C VAL A 68 12.77 7.54 -0.79
N GLY A 69 12.98 7.72 -2.09
CA GLY A 69 13.67 6.73 -2.92
C GLY A 69 12.96 5.37 -2.92
N ASN A 70 13.64 4.33 -2.44
CA ASN A 70 13.13 2.96 -2.40
C ASN A 70 12.45 2.58 -1.07
N GLU A 71 12.34 3.51 -0.12
CA GLU A 71 11.85 3.26 1.23
C GLU A 71 10.67 4.15 1.59
N SER A 72 9.85 3.68 2.52
CA SER A 72 8.77 4.46 3.13
C SER A 72 9.22 4.91 4.52
N VAL A 73 9.21 6.22 4.78
CA VAL A 73 9.68 6.82 6.04
C VAL A 73 8.52 7.52 6.74
N GLU A 74 8.48 7.44 8.06
CA GLU A 74 7.47 8.13 8.87
C GLU A 74 7.52 9.66 8.67
N CYS A 75 6.37 10.24 8.36
CA CYS A 75 6.17 11.68 8.34
C CYS A 75 6.05 12.20 9.76
N ILE A 76 7.19 12.49 10.39
CA ILE A 76 7.22 13.34 11.58
C ILE A 76 6.79 14.77 11.19
N HIS A 77 6.05 15.46 12.07
CA HIS A 77 5.45 16.78 11.80
C HIS A 77 6.44 17.80 11.21
N ASN A 78 7.72 17.71 11.59
CA ASN A 78 8.80 18.56 11.08
C ASN A 78 9.21 18.28 9.63
N ASN A 79 8.99 17.07 9.12
CA ASN A 79 9.30 16.69 7.74
C ASN A 79 8.19 17.07 6.76
N PHE A 80 6.92 17.10 7.20
CA PHE A 80 5.79 17.36 6.30
C PHE A 80 5.91 18.72 5.59
N PHE A 81 6.32 19.78 6.30
CA PHE A 81 6.49 21.11 5.71
C PHE A 81 7.78 21.30 4.89
N ARG A 82 8.74 20.39 4.99
CA ARG A 82 10.06 20.54 4.34
C ARG A 82 10.10 20.02 2.90
N TRP A 83 9.05 19.32 2.49
CA TRP A 83 8.95 18.66 1.18
C TRP A 83 7.80 19.21 0.31
N TYR A 84 7.20 20.34 0.71
CA TYR A 84 6.30 21.16 -0.12
C TYR A 84 7.03 22.42 -0.59
#